data_AF-A0A9P0QEY7-F1
#
_entry.id   AF-A0A9P0QEY7-F1
#
_cell.length_a   1.000
_cell.length_b   1.000
_cell.length_c   1.000
_cell.angle_alpha   90.00
_cell.angle_beta   90.00
_cell.angle_gamma   90.00
#
_symmetry.space_group_name_H-M   'P 1'
#
loop_
_entity.id
_entity.type
_entity.pdbx_description
1 polymer ?
#
loop_
_entity_poly.entity_id
_entity_poly.type
_entity_poly.pdbx_seq_one_letter_code
_entity_poly.pdbx_strand_id
1 'polypeptide(L)'
;IVSGDEAWIYCYEQENKRQSAVWPPKAIRSRSVSKTMVATFVSKAGHTATIPLNEQRTVTADWYTTICLPKVITELRKINPREDSSFTKTMQARTQPKKTRQYLTEENVELLYSPDLKEAVDAFKNAVLDLPANEWNKCFENWFERMQMCINLPGEYFEKQ
;
A
#
# COMPACT_ATOMS: atom_id res chain seq x y z
N ILE A 1 19.59 0.74 -5.71
CA ILE A 1 18.20 0.33 -5.37
C ILE A 1 17.69 1.19 -4.22
N VAL A 2 16.52 1.81 -4.37
CA VAL A 2 15.86 2.61 -3.33
C VAL A 2 14.43 2.13 -3.21
N SER A 3 14.06 1.55 -2.08
CA SER A 3 12.68 1.16 -1.84
C SER A 3 11.96 2.25 -1.06
N GLY A 4 10.67 2.41 -1.30
CA GLY A 4 9.85 3.31 -0.51
C GLY A 4 8.39 2.84 -0.47
N ASP A 5 7.70 3.24 0.59
CA ASP A 5 6.29 2.93 0.82
C ASP A 5 5.61 4.08 1.56
N GLU A 6 4.28 4.12 1.50
CA GLU A 6 3.46 5.14 2.14
C GLU A 6 2.68 4.57 3.33
N ALA A 7 2.83 5.20 4.50
CA ALA A 7 2.21 4.76 5.74
C ALA A 7 1.46 5.90 6.45
N TRP A 8 0.36 5.55 7.13
CA TRP A 8 -0.32 6.45 8.06
C TRP A 8 0.34 6.42 9.43
N ILE A 9 0.80 7.58 9.89
CA ILE A 9 1.26 7.80 11.27
C ILE A 9 0.10 8.39 12.06
N TYR A 10 -0.29 7.73 13.14
CA TYR A 10 -1.40 8.14 14.00
C TYR A 10 -0.84 8.73 15.30
N CYS A 11 -1.32 9.92 15.67
CA CYS A 11 -1.10 10.49 16.99
C CYS A 11 -2.24 10.09 17.91
N TYR A 12 -1.91 9.47 19.03
CA TYR A 12 -2.87 9.13 20.09
C TYR A 12 -2.61 10.02 21.29
N GLU A 13 -3.68 10.56 21.88
CA GLU A 13 -3.56 11.14 23.22
C GLU A 13 -3.21 9.99 24.17
N GLN A 14 -2.12 10.15 24.92
CA GLN A 14 -1.92 9.28 26.06
C GLN A 14 -3.02 9.63 27.06
N GLU A 15 -4.05 8.78 27.13
CA GLU A 15 -4.96 8.83 28.27
C GLU A 15 -4.10 8.78 29.53
N ASN A 16 -4.30 9.76 30.41
CA ASN A 16 -3.71 9.79 31.75
C ASN A 16 -4.03 8.45 32.43
N LYS A 17 -3.11 7.49 32.36
CA LYS A 17 -3.24 6.19 33.04
C LYS A 17 -3.08 6.38 34.53
N ARG A 18 -4.14 6.91 35.16
CA ARG A 18 -4.48 6.64 36.56
C ARG A 18 -5.59 5.59 36.69
N GLN A 19 -6.06 4.98 35.60
CA GLN A 19 -7.10 3.95 35.68
C GLN A 19 -6.60 2.54 35.36
N SER A 20 -6.72 1.72 36.40
CA SER A 20 -6.85 0.25 36.45
C SER A 20 -5.57 -0.59 36.46
N ALA A 21 -5.18 -0.97 37.68
CA ALA A 21 -4.37 -2.15 38.00
C ALA A 21 -5.21 -3.45 37.87
N VAL A 22 -5.95 -3.62 36.78
CA VAL A 22 -6.78 -4.81 36.55
C VAL A 22 -6.28 -5.54 35.30
N TRP A 23 -5.91 -6.81 35.50
CA TRP A 23 -5.41 -7.71 34.46
C TRP A 23 -6.54 -8.61 33.91
N PRO A 24 -6.57 -8.91 32.60
CA PRO A 24 -5.72 -8.37 31.53
C PRO A 24 -6.28 -7.03 31.02
N PRO A 25 -5.44 -5.99 30.84
CA PRO A 25 -5.91 -4.75 30.24
C PRO A 25 -6.28 -5.02 28.78
N LYS A 26 -7.59 -5.02 28.47
CA LYS A 26 -8.05 -4.86 27.10
C LYS A 26 -7.50 -3.51 26.65
N ALA A 27 -6.55 -3.51 25.73
CA ALA A 27 -6.07 -2.29 25.10
C ALA A 27 -7.23 -1.70 24.28
N ILE A 28 -8.04 -0.86 24.92
CA ILE A 28 -9.02 -0.03 24.22
C ILE A 28 -8.18 0.95 23.40
N ARG A 29 -8.24 0.84 22.09
CA ARG A 29 -7.56 1.77 21.20
C ARG A 29 -8.30 3.11 21.32
N SER A 30 -7.71 4.07 22.03
CA SER A 30 -8.27 5.41 22.15
C SER A 30 -8.38 6.06 20.76
N ARG A 31 -9.31 7.00 20.59
CA ARG A 31 -9.49 7.71 19.32
C ARG A 31 -8.21 8.50 19.00
N SER A 32 -7.64 8.33 17.81
CA SER A 32 -6.48 9.11 17.39
C SER A 32 -6.83 10.59 17.31
N VAL A 33 -6.00 11.46 17.88
CA VAL A 33 -6.15 12.91 17.89
C VAL A 33 -5.84 13.50 16.51
N SER A 34 -4.87 12.90 15.82
CA SER A 34 -4.52 13.28 14.46
C SER A 34 -3.90 12.10 13.70
N LYS A 35 -3.84 12.22 12.38
CA LYS A 35 -3.13 11.29 11.51
C LYS A 35 -2.47 12.04 10.36
N THR A 36 -1.30 11.58 9.96
CA THR A 36 -0.55 12.12 8.82
C THR A 36 -0.03 10.97 7.97
N MET A 37 -0.24 11.05 6.66
CA MET A 37 0.34 10.09 5.73
C MET A 37 1.77 10.51 5.42
N VAL A 38 2.68 9.55 5.32
CA VAL A 38 4.10 9.80 5.12
C VAL A 38 4.66 8.82 4.10
N ALA A 39 5.41 9.32 3.12
CA ALA A 39 6.20 8.50 2.21
C ALA A 39 7.64 8.39 2.75
N THR A 40 8.14 7.18 2.93
CA THR A 40 9.52 6.94 3.41
C THR A 40 10.31 6.13 2.41
N PHE A 41 11.55 6.53 2.17
CA PHE A 41 12.46 5.91 1.21
C PHE A 41 13.76 5.50 1.90
N VAL A 42 14.24 4.30 1.55
CA VAL A 42 15.43 3.67 2.12
C VAL A 42 16.27 3.08 0.99
N SER A 43 17.59 3.21 1.11
CA SER A 43 18.57 2.65 0.19
C SER A 43 19.53 1.71 0.92
N LYS A 44 20.46 1.08 0.20
CA LYS A 44 21.56 0.30 0.82
C LYS A 44 22.41 1.13 1.80
N ALA A 45 22.50 2.44 1.58
CA ALA A 45 23.25 3.35 2.46
C ALA A 45 22.45 3.75 3.73
N GLY A 46 21.18 3.35 3.82
CA GLY A 46 20.29 3.67 4.94
C GLY A 46 19.11 4.55 4.53
N HIS A 47 18.55 5.24 5.53
CA HIS A 47 17.43 6.18 5.35
C HIS A 47 17.78 7.26 4.34
N THR A 48 16.86 7.53 3.41
CA THR A 48 17.04 8.53 2.36
C THR A 48 16.19 9.76 2.61
N ALA A 49 14.88 9.56 2.75
CA ALA A 49 13.95 10.67 2.96
C ALA A 49 12.65 10.17 3.58
N THR A 50 12.03 11.02 4.39
CA THR A 50 10.69 10.83 4.93
C THR A 50 9.92 12.13 4.69
N ILE A 51 8.87 12.05 3.87
CA ILE A 51 8.16 13.22 3.38
C ILE A 51 6.71 13.13 3.85
N PRO A 52 6.28 14.01 4.77
CA PRO A 52 4.88 14.04 5.20
C PRO A 52 4.00 14.63 4.10
N LEU A 53 2.83 14.03 3.93
CA LEU A 53 1.75 14.54 3.11
C LEU A 53 0.92 15.52 3.96
N ASN A 54 1.32 16.78 3.91
CA ASN A 54 0.59 17.85 4.59
C ASN A 54 -0.70 18.12 3.78
N GLU A 55 -1.84 18.16 4.47
CA GLU A 55 -3.14 18.67 3.97
C GLU A 55 -3.91 17.80 2.96
N GLN A 56 -3.38 16.68 2.45
CA GLN A 56 -4.10 15.81 1.51
C GLN A 56 -4.44 14.44 2.13
N ARG A 57 -5.68 13.97 1.95
CA ARG A 57 -6.13 12.66 2.47
C ARG A 57 -5.56 11.45 1.70
N THR A 58 -4.95 11.65 0.54
CA THR A 58 -4.56 10.55 -0.36
C THR A 58 -3.32 10.94 -1.18
N VAL A 59 -2.42 9.98 -1.41
CA VAL A 59 -1.27 10.16 -2.32
C VAL A 59 -1.81 10.44 -3.73
N THR A 60 -1.62 11.67 -4.22
CA THR A 60 -1.95 12.03 -5.60
C THR A 60 -0.72 11.91 -6.50
N ALA A 61 -0.96 11.64 -7.79
CA ALA A 61 0.11 11.58 -8.79
C ALA A 61 0.91 12.89 -8.82
N ASP A 62 0.19 14.02 -8.77
CA ASP A 62 0.77 15.36 -8.85
C ASP A 62 1.66 15.64 -7.63
N TRP A 63 1.22 15.29 -6.41
CA TRP A 63 2.08 15.39 -5.22
C TRP A 63 3.35 14.53 -5.35
N TYR A 64 3.21 13.32 -5.90
CA TYR A 64 4.33 12.41 -6.06
C TYR A 64 5.40 12.99 -7.01
N THR A 65 4.97 13.58 -8.12
CA THR A 65 5.87 14.17 -9.13
C THR A 65 6.41 15.54 -8.74
N THR A 66 5.63 16.39 -8.07
CA THR A 66 6.00 17.78 -7.81
C THR A 66 6.73 17.98 -6.48
N ILE A 67 6.46 17.11 -5.49
CA ILE A 67 6.97 17.28 -4.13
C ILE A 67 7.79 16.08 -3.68
N CYS A 68 7.27 14.86 -3.85
CA CYS A 68 7.89 13.66 -3.28
C CYS A 68 9.20 13.27 -4.00
N LEU A 69 9.11 12.93 -5.29
CA LEU A 69 10.23 12.46 -6.08
C LEU A 69 11.39 13.46 -6.18
N PRO A 70 11.15 14.78 -6.43
CA PRO A 70 12.26 15.75 -6.50
C PRO A 70 13.08 15.80 -5.21
N LYS A 71 12.43 15.71 -4.04
CA LYS A 71 13.12 15.68 -2.74
C LYS A 71 13.94 14.41 -2.57
N VAL A 72 13.36 13.25 -2.89
CA VAL A 72 14.05 11.96 -2.82
C VAL A 72 15.28 11.95 -3.74
N ILE A 73 15.13 12.38 -4.99
CA ILE A 73 16.21 12.46 -5.97
C ILE A 73 17.32 13.41 -5.47
N THR A 74 16.95 14.55 -4.88
CA THR A 74 17.92 15.50 -4.32
C THR A 74 18.74 14.89 -3.19
N GLU A 75 18.11 14.24 -2.21
CA GLU A 75 18.84 13.59 -1.10
C GLU A 75 19.74 12.46 -1.61
N LEU A 76 19.26 11.74 -2.60
CA LEU A 76 20.01 10.69 -3.25
C LEU A 76 21.24 11.15 -4.02
N ARG A 77 21.19 12.35 -4.64
CA ARG A 77 22.35 12.96 -5.30
C ARG A 77 23.43 13.35 -4.28
N LYS A 78 23.04 13.78 -3.07
CA LYS A 78 23.99 14.10 -1.99
C LYS A 78 24.73 12.87 -1.49
N ILE A 79 24.05 11.72 -1.41
CA ILE A 79 24.63 10.47 -0.90
C ILE A 79 25.65 9.86 -1.88
N ASN A 80 25.52 10.11 -3.19
CA ASN A 80 26.42 9.54 -4.20
C ASN A 80 26.89 10.59 -5.24
N PRO A 81 27.88 11.44 -4.92
CA PRO A 81 28.33 12.53 -5.79
C PRO A 81 29.15 12.10 -7.03
N ARG A 82 29.46 10.81 -7.17
CA ARG A 82 30.51 10.29 -8.08
C ARG A 82 30.01 9.60 -9.36
N GLU A 83 28.73 9.32 -9.51
CA GLU A 83 28.19 8.65 -10.71
C GLU A 83 27.45 9.64 -11.61
N ASP A 84 28.18 10.15 -12.60
CA ASP A 84 27.74 11.12 -13.60
C ASP A 84 26.99 10.48 -14.79
N SER A 85 26.58 9.21 -14.70
CA SER A 85 25.89 8.54 -15.81
C SER A 85 25.03 7.38 -15.31
N SER A 86 23.76 7.36 -15.71
CA SER A 86 22.74 6.32 -15.49
C SER A 86 22.35 6.05 -14.03
N PHE A 87 21.39 6.84 -13.53
CA PHE A 87 20.84 6.70 -12.19
C PHE A 87 19.69 5.67 -12.16
N THR A 88 20.01 4.39 -12.31
CA THR A 88 19.01 3.30 -12.31
C THR A 88 18.43 3.11 -10.91
N LYS A 89 17.40 3.89 -10.57
CA LYS A 89 16.70 3.77 -9.29
C LYS A 89 15.38 3.07 -9.43
N THR A 90 15.47 1.77 -9.23
CA THR A 90 14.32 0.92 -8.92
C THR A 90 13.43 1.55 -7.87
N MET A 91 12.17 1.83 -8.22
CA MET A 91 11.10 2.11 -7.25
C MET A 91 9.98 1.10 -7.47
N GLN A 92 9.58 0.36 -6.44
CA GLN A 92 8.45 -0.58 -6.53
C GLN A 92 7.14 0.20 -6.44
N ALA A 93 6.66 0.72 -7.57
CA ALA A 93 5.40 1.44 -7.64
C ALA A 93 4.22 0.45 -7.70
N ARG A 94 3.46 0.29 -6.59
CA ARG A 94 2.28 -0.58 -6.56
C ARG A 94 1.18 -0.19 -7.54
N THR A 95 1.08 1.06 -7.95
CA THR A 95 0.18 1.50 -9.04
C THR A 95 0.47 2.96 -9.34
N GLN A 96 1.30 3.25 -10.34
CA GLN A 96 1.56 4.63 -10.72
C GLN A 96 0.78 5.08 -11.97
N PRO A 97 0.10 6.24 -11.89
CA PRO A 97 -0.52 6.90 -13.04
C PRO A 97 0.50 7.21 -14.14
N LYS A 98 0.05 7.25 -15.39
CA LYS A 98 0.90 7.49 -16.58
C LYS A 98 1.86 8.68 -16.42
N LYS A 99 1.39 9.76 -15.78
CA LYS A 99 2.17 10.97 -15.47
C LYS A 99 3.45 10.67 -14.67
N THR A 100 3.36 9.83 -13.64
CA THR A 100 4.50 9.53 -12.79
C THR A 100 5.53 8.67 -13.51
N ARG A 101 5.08 7.76 -14.39
CA ARG A 101 5.98 7.00 -15.28
C ARG A 101 6.73 7.91 -16.26
N GLN A 102 6.07 8.92 -16.82
CA GLN A 102 6.72 9.87 -17.73
C GLN A 102 7.83 10.65 -17.02
N TYR A 103 7.53 11.21 -15.84
CA TYR A 103 8.52 11.93 -15.03
C TYR A 103 9.73 11.06 -14.66
N LEU A 104 9.51 9.80 -14.27
CA LEU A 104 10.60 8.88 -13.96
C LEU A 104 11.47 8.56 -15.18
N THR A 105 10.87 8.47 -16.37
CA THR A 105 11.60 8.25 -17.62
C THR A 105 12.47 9.48 -17.96
N GLU A 106 11.93 10.69 -17.77
CA GLU A 106 12.65 11.95 -17.97
C GLU A 106 13.85 12.11 -17.01
N GLU A 107 13.71 11.67 -15.76
CA GLU A 107 14.79 11.68 -14.77
C GLU A 107 15.75 10.47 -14.89
N ASN A 108 15.64 9.67 -15.96
CA ASN A 108 16.46 8.47 -16.22
C ASN A 108 16.40 7.42 -15.09
N VAL A 109 15.22 7.24 -14.49
CA VAL A 109 14.95 6.33 -13.38
C VAL A 109 14.20 5.09 -13.85
N GLU A 110 14.85 3.93 -13.85
CA GLU A 110 14.19 2.65 -14.20
C GLU A 110 13.35 2.07 -13.06
N LEU A 111 12.12 1.67 -13.38
CA LEU A 111 11.21 0.97 -12.48
C LEU A 111 11.47 -0.55 -12.53
N LEU A 112 11.81 -1.21 -11.40
CA LEU A 112 11.63 -2.66 -11.31
C LEU A 112 10.17 -2.95 -10.97
N TYR A 113 9.46 -3.46 -11.97
CA TYR A 113 8.28 -4.26 -11.70
C TYR A 113 8.72 -5.51 -10.96
N SER A 114 8.12 -5.78 -9.79
CA SER A 114 8.31 -7.08 -9.12
C SER A 114 7.83 -8.17 -10.09
N PRO A 115 8.69 -9.08 -10.57
CA PRO A 115 8.30 -10.14 -11.50
C PRO A 115 7.14 -10.98 -10.92
N ASP A 116 7.14 -11.19 -9.61
CA ASP A 116 6.12 -11.92 -8.87
C ASP A 116 4.69 -11.40 -9.07
N LEU A 117 4.47 -10.09 -9.28
CA LEU A 117 3.11 -9.56 -9.44
C LEU A 117 2.56 -9.86 -10.84
N LYS A 118 3.42 -9.82 -11.86
CA LYS A 118 3.01 -10.12 -13.23
C LYS A 118 2.84 -11.62 -13.42
N GLU A 119 3.75 -12.42 -12.88
CA GLU A 119 3.66 -13.87 -12.87
C GLU A 119 2.44 -14.36 -12.05
N ALA A 120 2.16 -13.78 -10.88
CA ALA A 120 0.95 -14.11 -10.11
C ALA A 120 -0.34 -13.71 -10.84
N VAL A 121 -0.36 -12.55 -11.52
CA VAL A 121 -1.52 -12.13 -12.33
C VAL A 121 -1.73 -13.05 -13.53
N ASP A 122 -0.65 -13.45 -14.21
CA ASP A 122 -0.72 -14.34 -15.36
C ASP A 122 -1.11 -15.77 -14.91
N ALA A 123 -0.58 -16.26 -13.79
CA ALA A 123 -0.98 -17.53 -13.17
C ALA A 123 -2.46 -17.53 -12.74
N PHE A 124 -2.95 -16.44 -12.13
CA PHE A 124 -4.36 -16.30 -11.77
C PHE A 124 -5.26 -16.29 -13.00
N LYS A 125 -4.90 -15.57 -14.07
CA LYS A 125 -5.66 -15.58 -15.32
C LYS A 125 -5.75 -16.96 -15.93
N ASN A 126 -4.63 -17.70 -15.96
CA ASN A 126 -4.61 -19.06 -16.47
C ASN A 126 -5.49 -19.98 -15.62
N ALA A 127 -5.38 -19.90 -14.29
CA ALA A 127 -6.24 -20.67 -13.38
C ALA A 127 -7.74 -20.37 -13.57
N VAL A 128 -8.10 -19.10 -13.83
CA VAL A 128 -9.49 -18.70 -14.12
C VAL A 128 -9.99 -19.26 -15.45
N LEU A 129 -9.14 -19.30 -16.48
CA LEU A 129 -9.47 -19.83 -17.80
C LEU A 129 -9.57 -21.36 -17.80
N ASP A 130 -8.76 -22.03 -16.97
CA ASP A 130 -8.74 -23.49 -16.84
C ASP A 130 -9.87 -24.03 -15.96
N LEU A 131 -10.63 -23.15 -15.27
CA LEU A 131 -11.77 -23.57 -14.46
C LEU A 131 -12.91 -24.10 -15.35
N PRO A 132 -13.33 -25.35 -15.16
CA PRO A 132 -14.40 -25.93 -15.95
C PRO A 132 -15.77 -25.33 -15.59
N ALA A 133 -16.68 -25.32 -16.55
CA ALA A 133 -17.99 -24.67 -16.41
C ALA A 133 -18.84 -25.21 -15.24
N ASN A 134 -18.66 -26.47 -14.85
CA ASN A 134 -19.36 -27.08 -13.71
C ASN A 134 -18.92 -26.49 -12.37
N GLU A 135 -17.64 -26.14 -12.20
CA GLU A 135 -17.14 -25.46 -11.00
C GLU A 135 -17.69 -24.04 -10.91
N TRP A 136 -17.78 -23.34 -12.04
CA TRP A 136 -18.49 -22.05 -12.11
C TRP A 136 -19.95 -22.15 -11.71
N ASN A 137 -20.68 -23.13 -12.26
CA ASN A 137 -22.08 -23.35 -11.91
C ASN A 137 -22.25 -23.68 -10.43
N LYS A 138 -21.37 -24.50 -9.86
CA LYS A 138 -21.38 -24.82 -8.42
C LYS A 138 -21.17 -23.59 -7.55
N CYS A 139 -20.33 -22.64 -7.95
CA CYS A 139 -20.18 -21.37 -7.26
C CYS A 139 -21.49 -20.55 -7.26
N PHE A 140 -22.23 -20.55 -8.37
CA PHE A 140 -23.52 -19.86 -8.47
C PHE A 140 -24.61 -20.54 -7.63
N GLU A 141 -24.69 -21.87 -7.64
CA GLU A 141 -25.63 -22.61 -6.80
C GLU A 141 -25.39 -22.33 -5.30
N ASN A 142 -24.13 -22.41 -4.86
CA ASN A 142 -23.75 -22.06 -3.49
C ASN A 142 -24.11 -20.60 -3.14
N TRP A 143 -24.06 -19.68 -4.11
CA TRP A 143 -24.47 -18.30 -3.89
C TRP A 143 -25.99 -18.17 -3.70
N PHE A 144 -26.80 -18.88 -4.48
CA PHE A 144 -28.25 -18.93 -4.28
C PHE A 144 -28.64 -19.54 -2.94
N GLU A 145 -27.96 -20.62 -2.52
CA GLU A 145 -28.16 -21.21 -1.20
C GLU A 145 -27.88 -20.20 -0.07
N ARG A 146 -26.78 -19.44 -0.17
CA ARG A 146 -26.44 -18.40 0.80
C ARG A 146 -27.46 -17.26 0.81
N MET A 147 -27.97 -16.86 -0.36
CA MET A 147 -29.04 -15.86 -0.45
C MET A 147 -30.33 -16.35 0.22
N GLN A 148 -30.66 -17.64 0.06
CA GLN A 148 -31.80 -18.23 0.75
C GLN A 148 -31.62 -18.25 2.27
N MET A 149 -30.39 -18.47 2.75
CA MET A 149 -30.07 -18.38 4.18
C MET A 149 -30.27 -16.96 4.72
N CYS A 150 -29.92 -15.91 3.98
CA CYS A 150 -30.20 -14.52 4.37
C CYS A 150 -31.70 -14.22 4.54
N ILE A 151 -32.56 -14.91 3.78
CA ILE A 151 -34.03 -14.78 3.87
C ILE A 151 -34.53 -15.55 5.11
N ASN A 152 -34.01 -16.75 5.32
CA ASN A 152 -34.41 -17.63 6.42
C ASN A 152 -33.93 -17.12 7.79
N LEU A 153 -32.80 -16.42 7.81
CA LEU A 153 -32.17 -15.83 8.97
C LEU A 153 -32.18 -14.31 8.78
N PRO A 154 -33.19 -13.57 9.29
CA PRO A 154 -33.53 -12.19 8.90
C PRO A 154 -32.41 -11.18 9.21
N GLY A 155 -31.35 -11.23 8.40
CA GLY A 155 -30.11 -10.45 8.56
C GLY A 155 -29.09 -11.03 9.54
N GLU A 156 -29.26 -12.24 10.08
CA GLU A 156 -28.25 -12.85 10.97
C GLU A 156 -27.09 -13.50 10.20
N TYR A 157 -25.90 -13.47 10.77
CA TYR A 157 -24.68 -14.02 10.15
C TYR A 157 -24.58 -15.54 10.37
N PHE A 158 -24.38 -16.30 9.29
CA PHE A 158 -24.55 -17.77 9.30
C PHE A 158 -23.31 -18.59 8.94
N GLU A 159 -22.14 -17.97 8.74
CA GLU A 159 -20.91 -18.70 8.33
C GLU A 159 -20.13 -19.33 9.51
N LYS A 160 -20.62 -19.19 10.75
CA LYS A 160 -19.94 -19.67 11.97
C LYS A 160 -20.84 -20.50 12.91
N GLN A 161 -21.96 -21.04 12.39
CA GLN A 161 -22.79 -21.98 13.16
C GLN A 161 -22.24 -23.40 13.05
#